data_AF-A0A388JQB0-F1
#
_entry.id   AF-A0A388JQB0-F1
#
_cell.length_a   1.000
_cell.length_b   1.000
_cell.length_c   1.000
_cell.angle_alpha   90.00
_cell.angle_beta   90.00
_cell.angle_gamma   90.00
#
_symmetry.space_group_name_H-M   'P 1'
#
loop_
_entity.id
_entity.type
_entity.pdbx_description
1 polymer ?
#
loop_
_entity_poly.entity_id
_entity_poly.type
_entity_poly.pdbx_seq_one_letter_code
_entity_poly.pdbx_strand_id
1 'polypeptide(L)'
;MNILVDEVTAEVVHIDLGVAFEQGLILKTPERVPFRLTRDIVDGMGICGVEGVFRRSCEETLSVMRANKESLLTIVEVSEE
;
A
#
# COMPACT_ATOMS: atom_id res chain seq x y z
N MET A 1 4.76 -14.39 4.42
CA MET A 1 3.83 -13.96 3.37
C MET A 1 2.86 -13.02 4.07
N ASN A 2 2.94 -11.72 3.77
CA ASN A 2 2.31 -10.68 4.60
C ASN A 2 1.08 -10.04 3.93
N ILE A 3 0.58 -10.70 2.88
CA ILE A 3 -0.64 -10.33 2.15
C ILE A 3 -1.55 -11.55 2.19
N LEU A 4 -2.74 -11.37 2.75
CA LEU A 4 -3.84 -12.34 2.70
C LEU A 4 -4.90 -11.89 1.70
N VAL A 5 -5.60 -12.86 1.12
CA VAL A 5 -6.78 -12.64 0.28
C VAL A 5 -7.94 -13.32 0.96
N ASP A 6 -9.02 -12.58 1.23
CA ASP A 6 -10.24 -13.15 1.77
C ASP A 6 -10.97 -13.97 0.69
N GLU A 7 -11.34 -15.21 0.99
CA GLU A 7 -11.96 -16.10 -0.01
C GLU A 7 -13.41 -15.74 -0.34
N VAL A 8 -14.07 -14.96 0.51
CA VAL A 8 -15.49 -14.60 0.35
C VAL A 8 -15.62 -13.26 -0.38
N THR A 9 -14.85 -12.25 0.03
CA THR A 9 -14.92 -10.89 -0.51
C THR A 9 -13.85 -10.60 -1.56
N ALA A 10 -12.81 -11.43 -1.66
CA ALA A 10 -11.60 -11.20 -2.45
C ALA A 10 -10.81 -9.95 -2.02
N GLU A 11 -11.05 -9.43 -0.83
CA GLU A 11 -10.30 -8.29 -0.28
C GLU A 11 -8.87 -8.69 0.09
N VAL A 12 -7.95 -7.74 -0.10
CA VAL A 12 -6.53 -7.92 0.17
C VAL A 12 -6.20 -7.28 1.53
N VAL A 13 -5.66 -8.08 2.45
CA VAL A 13 -5.31 -7.65 3.81
C VAL A 13 -3.81 -7.75 4.04
N HIS A 14 -3.19 -6.63 4.42
CA HIS A 14 -1.80 -6.60 4.90
C HIS A 14 -1.78 -6.98 6.38
N ILE A 15 -1.16 -8.12 6.74
CA ILE A 15 -1.19 -8.67 8.11
C ILE A 15 0.04 -8.35 8.96
N ASP A 16 1.02 -7.66 8.38
CA ASP A 16 2.26 -7.31 9.05
C ASP A 16 2.66 -5.88 8.64
N LEU A 17 2.71 -5.01 9.63
CA LEU A 17 3.10 -3.60 9.52
C LEU A 17 4.30 -3.29 10.44
N GLY A 18 5.05 -4.31 10.88
CA GLY A 18 6.16 -4.15 11.81
C GLY A 18 7.38 -3.42 11.25
N VAL A 19 7.42 -3.19 9.94
CA VAL A 19 8.43 -2.37 9.24
C VAL A 19 7.67 -1.25 8.53
N ALA A 20 7.75 -0.04 9.07
CA ALA A 20 7.05 1.16 8.56
C ALA A 20 8.01 2.35 8.46
N PHE A 21 7.53 3.50 8.00
CA PHE A 21 8.27 4.78 8.02
C PHE A 21 9.72 4.66 7.48
N GLU A 22 9.84 4.07 6.28
CA GLU A 22 11.12 3.87 5.57
C GLU A 22 12.15 2.94 6.24
N GLN A 23 11.80 2.26 7.35
CA GLN A 23 12.68 1.29 8.02
C GLN A 23 13.17 0.15 7.10
N GLY A 24 12.38 -0.19 6.06
CA GLY A 24 12.75 -1.17 5.04
C GLY A 24 14.04 -0.83 4.27
N LEU A 25 14.42 0.46 4.21
CA LEU A 25 15.65 0.92 3.56
C LEU A 25 16.91 0.64 4.39
N ILE A 26 16.77 0.45 5.71
CA ILE A 26 17.87 0.29 6.67
C ILE A 26 18.21 -1.20 6.89
N LEU A 27 17.38 -2.11 6.38
CA LEU A 27 17.63 -3.54 6.44
C LEU A 27 18.96 -3.93 5.78
N LYS A 28 19.56 -5.04 6.23
CA LYS A 28 20.80 -5.59 5.64
C LYS A 28 20.68 -5.74 4.11
N THR A 29 19.50 -6.12 3.64
CA THR A 29 19.12 -6.09 2.23
C THR A 29 17.95 -5.10 2.09
N PRO A 30 18.19 -3.88 1.57
CA PRO A 30 17.15 -2.84 1.52
C PRO A 30 15.98 -3.20 0.60
N GLU A 31 14.77 -2.86 1.03
CA GLU A 31 13.57 -2.90 0.19
C GLU A 31 13.49 -1.63 -0.67
N ARG A 32 13.85 -1.73 -1.96
CA ARG A 32 13.95 -0.57 -2.86
C ARG A 32 12.64 -0.19 -3.57
N VAL A 33 11.59 -0.98 -3.39
CA VAL A 33 10.28 -0.74 -3.99
C VAL A 33 9.34 -0.13 -2.94
N PRO A 34 8.53 0.87 -3.29
CA PRO A 34 7.67 1.55 -2.31
C PRO A 34 6.46 0.71 -1.87
N PHE A 35 6.05 -0.26 -2.70
CA PHE A 35 4.97 -1.20 -2.40
C PHE A 35 5.09 -2.43 -3.31
N ARG A 36 4.38 -3.52 -2.97
CA ARG A 36 4.39 -4.76 -3.75
C ARG A 36 3.40 -4.67 -4.92
N LEU A 37 3.93 -4.59 -6.14
CA LEU A 37 3.15 -4.65 -7.39
C LEU A 37 3.84 -5.62 -8.37
N THR A 38 3.76 -6.91 -8.05
CA THR A 38 4.38 -7.97 -8.87
C THR A 38 3.52 -8.31 -10.09
N ARG A 39 4.05 -9.14 -10.99
CA ARG A 39 3.31 -9.63 -12.16
C ARG A 39 2.01 -10.32 -11.76
N ASP A 40 2.05 -11.15 -10.72
CA ASP A 40 0.87 -11.88 -10.24
C ASP A 40 -0.23 -10.94 -9.72
N ILE A 41 0.15 -9.85 -9.04
CA ILE A 41 -0.80 -8.84 -8.57
C ILE A 41 -1.40 -8.08 -9.76
N VAL A 42 -0.59 -7.72 -10.75
CA VAL A 42 -1.06 -7.01 -11.95
C VAL A 42 -1.96 -7.91 -12.80
N ASP A 43 -1.63 -9.19 -12.94
CA ASP A 43 -2.43 -10.17 -13.67
C ASP A 43 -3.83 -10.35 -13.03
N GLY A 44 -3.89 -10.32 -11.70
CA GLY A 44 -5.15 -10.34 -10.95
C GLY A 44 -6.09 -9.14 -11.21
N MET A 45 -5.60 -8.04 -11.81
CA MET A 45 -6.42 -6.88 -12.19
C MET A 45 -7.15 -7.06 -13.54
N GLY A 46 -6.89 -8.17 -14.25
CA GLY A 46 -7.48 -8.48 -15.55
C GLY A 46 -6.81 -7.73 -16.71
N ILE A 47 -7.52 -7.67 -17.85
CA ILE A 47 -6.92 -7.22 -19.14
C ILE A 47 -6.42 -5.77 -19.13
N CYS A 48 -7.02 -4.91 -18.32
CA CYS A 48 -6.62 -3.51 -18.20
C CYS A 48 -5.36 -3.33 -17.33
N GLY A 49 -4.97 -4.35 -16.57
CA GLY A 49 -3.87 -4.28 -15.60
C GLY A 49 -3.99 -3.05 -14.70
N VAL A 50 -2.87 -2.34 -14.55
CA VAL A 50 -2.78 -1.14 -13.72
C VAL A 50 -3.50 0.08 -14.30
N GLU A 51 -3.71 0.14 -15.62
CA GLU A 51 -4.28 1.32 -16.31
C GLU A 51 -5.81 1.44 -16.15
N GLY A 52 -6.45 0.39 -15.63
CA GLY A 52 -7.89 0.36 -15.39
C GLY A 52 -8.28 1.01 -14.08
N VAL A 53 -9.02 0.24 -13.27
CA VAL A 53 -9.57 0.71 -11.99
C VAL A 53 -8.47 1.05 -11.00
N PHE A 54 -7.35 0.30 -11.01
CA PHE A 54 -6.26 0.48 -10.06
C PHE A 54 -5.69 1.91 -10.07
N ARG A 55 -5.23 2.41 -11.22
CA ARG A 55 -4.66 3.76 -11.33
C ARG A 55 -5.65 4.83 -10.86
N ARG A 56 -6.90 4.79 -11.32
CA ARG A 56 -7.92 5.79 -10.95
C ARG A 56 -8.20 5.79 -9.45
N SER A 57 -8.36 4.62 -8.85
CA SER A 57 -8.57 4.49 -7.41
C SER A 57 -7.37 5.00 -6.60
N CYS A 58 -6.14 4.76 -7.08
CA CYS A 58 -4.93 5.28 -6.44
C CYS A 58 -4.85 6.82 -6.53
N GLU A 59 -5.17 7.40 -7.69
CA GLU A 59 -5.18 8.85 -7.88
C GLU A 59 -6.19 9.54 -6.96
N GLU A 60 -7.42 9.02 -6.88
CA GLU A 60 -8.46 9.55 -6.00
C GLU A 60 -8.10 9.38 -4.52
N THR A 61 -7.62 8.19 -4.13
CA THR A 61 -7.15 7.95 -2.75
C THR A 61 -6.06 8.94 -2.36
N LEU A 62 -5.07 9.14 -3.24
CA LEU A 62 -3.97 10.06 -2.98
C LEU A 62 -4.44 11.52 -2.91
N SER A 63 -5.42 11.90 -3.74
CA SER A 63 -6.06 13.22 -3.70
C SER A 63 -6.69 13.47 -2.33
N VAL A 64 -7.49 12.52 -1.84
CA VAL A 64 -8.15 12.60 -0.53
C VAL A 64 -7.12 12.65 0.62
N MET A 65 -6.09 11.81 0.57
CA MET A 65 -5.02 11.82 1.58
C MET A 65 -4.30 13.17 1.63
N ARG A 66 -3.99 13.77 0.47
CA ARG A 66 -3.34 15.08 0.39
C ARG A 66 -4.24 16.21 0.89
N ALA A 67 -5.54 16.15 0.61
CA ALA A 67 -6.51 17.11 1.13
C ALA A 67 -6.62 17.07 2.66
N ASN A 68 -6.40 15.90 3.27
CA ASN A 68 -6.48 15.69 4.72
C ASN A 68 -5.10 15.53 5.39
N LYS A 69 -4.04 16.07 4.78
CA LYS A 69 -2.64 15.86 5.22
C LYS A 69 -2.39 16.23 6.67
N GLU A 70 -3.01 17.30 7.18
CA GLU A 70 -2.75 17.81 8.53
C GLU A 70 -3.21 16.80 9.58
N SER A 71 -4.43 16.26 9.43
CA SER A 71 -4.95 15.23 10.32
C SER A 71 -4.12 13.95 10.27
N LEU A 72 -3.64 13.55 9.08
CA LEU A 72 -2.79 12.37 8.94
C LEU A 72 -1.42 12.57 9.60
N LEU A 73 -0.80 13.74 9.45
CA LEU A 73 0.48 14.06 10.10
C LEU A 73 0.35 14.01 11.62
N THR A 74 -0.71 14.58 12.19
CA THR A 74 -0.95 14.51 13.65
C THR A 74 -1.06 13.08 14.16
N ILE A 75 -1.70 12.17 13.41
CA ILE A 75 -1.80 10.75 13.81
C ILE A 75 -0.42 10.07 13.76
N VAL A 76 0.36 10.34 12.71
CA VAL A 76 1.71 9.76 12.55
C VAL A 76 2.64 10.25 13.66
N GLU A 77 2.64 11.54 13.97
CA GLU A 77 3.45 12.12 15.05
C GLU A 77 3.20 11.43 16.40
N VAL A 78 1.92 11.17 16.73
CA VAL A 78 1.55 10.45 17.96
C VAL A 78 1.91 8.96 17.91
N SER A 79 1.96 8.36 16.73
CA SER A 79 2.29 6.94 16.54
C SER A 79 3.79 6.65 16.55
N GLU A 80 4.62 7.68 16.37
CA GLU A 80 6.09 7.60 16.44
C GLU A 80 6.65 7.90 17.86
N GLU A 81 5.81 8.33 18.81
CA GLU A 81 6.13 8.41 20.25
C GLU A 81 6.05 7.04 20.96
#